data_AF-A0AAD9DVE7-F1
#
_entry.id   AF-A0AAD9DVE7-F1
#
_cell.length_a   1.000
_cell.length_b   1.000
_cell.length_c   1.000
_cell.angle_alpha   90.00
_cell.angle_beta   90.00
_cell.angle_gamma   90.00
#
_symmetry.space_group_name_H-M   'P 1'
#
loop_
_entity.id
_entity.type
_entity.pdbx_description
1 polymer ?
#
loop_
_entity_poly.entity_id
_entity_poly.type
_entity_poly.pdbx_seq_one_letter_code
_entity_poly.pdbx_strand_id
1 'polypeptide(L)'
;MFVLNPRIIFPCRHLTVRNRPKAPATFRTQVALNGNALTQRGSYVCSVGQHSPSTGECRETGQRSASGGILTFNPAAALSVDSKIGTESEESDRRGRVHGRDVSTITNTTLPHALLKNPHEGLRPPLADYASCSLVSGDCLYYHYGCDGEDDRGWGCGYRTVQTMCSWLRSGPPPSLRAVQQLLVTIGDKPASFPGSRGWIGTCEAAMVLDQLYDVACRIVHVRSGGAELEGAARELHQHFLTHASPVMMGGDRDNSSKCVLGVCTGEQGSYLLIMDPHYYGPAPDKESLQRQGWVSWKRVQSLDQCSFYNLCLPQTKK
;
A
#
# COMPACT_ATOMS: atom_id res chain seq x y z
N MET A 1 23.80 -24.31 15.59
CA MET A 1 22.72 -25.00 16.32
C MET A 1 22.41 -24.13 17.55
N PHE A 2 21.41 -23.25 17.45
CA PHE A 2 20.98 -22.39 18.56
C PHE A 2 19.48 -22.56 18.75
N VAL A 3 19.13 -22.89 19.99
CA VAL A 3 17.81 -23.31 20.45
C VAL A 3 16.99 -22.06 20.78
N LEU A 4 15.79 -21.93 20.22
CA LEU A 4 14.80 -20.92 20.59
C LEU A 4 14.03 -21.40 21.83
N ASN A 5 13.98 -20.57 22.87
CA ASN A 5 13.24 -20.82 24.10
C ASN A 5 11.83 -20.18 24.01
N PRO A 6 10.72 -20.91 24.27
CA PRO A 6 9.37 -20.36 24.17
C PRO A 6 8.80 -19.91 25.53
N ARG A 7 7.81 -19.00 25.46
CA ARG A 7 6.84 -18.59 26.50
C ARG A 7 7.26 -17.44 27.44
N ILE A 8 6.66 -16.28 27.21
CA ILE A 8 6.18 -15.39 28.27
C ILE A 8 4.75 -14.99 27.93
N ILE A 9 3.80 -15.43 28.78
CA ILE A 9 2.39 -15.06 28.77
C ILE A 9 2.19 -14.08 29.93
N PHE A 10 1.68 -12.88 29.67
CA PHE A 10 1.19 -11.97 30.73
C PHE A 10 -0.34 -11.82 30.62
N PRO A 11 -1.08 -11.85 31.74
CA PRO A 11 -2.54 -11.75 31.73
C PRO A 11 -3.00 -10.30 31.58
N CYS A 12 -3.96 -10.07 30.68
CA CYS A 12 -4.57 -8.76 30.41
C CYS A 12 -5.67 -8.46 31.45
N ARG A 13 -5.49 -7.44 32.30
CA ARG A 13 -6.54 -6.92 33.19
C ARG A 13 -7.48 -6.02 32.39
N HIS A 14 -8.79 -6.28 32.50
CA HIS A 14 -9.86 -5.45 31.93
C HIS A 14 -9.88 -4.05 32.55
N LEU A 15 -9.85 -3.01 31.70
CA LEU A 15 -10.19 -1.64 32.03
C LEU A 15 -11.18 -1.12 30.98
N THR A 16 -12.44 -0.98 31.38
CA THR A 16 -13.52 -0.49 30.53
C THR A 16 -13.50 1.05 30.54
N VAL A 17 -13.13 1.68 29.42
CA VAL A 17 -13.31 3.13 29.23
C VAL A 17 -14.39 3.36 28.17
N ARG A 18 -15.51 3.94 28.59
CA ARG A 18 -16.60 4.40 27.71
C ARG A 18 -16.11 5.58 26.88
N ASN A 19 -15.96 5.43 25.57
CA ASN A 19 -15.71 6.54 24.65
C ASN A 19 -16.96 6.83 23.79
N ARG A 20 -17.37 8.11 23.76
CA ARG A 20 -18.41 8.63 22.86
C ARG A 20 -17.91 8.60 21.41
N PRO A 21 -18.77 8.32 20.41
CA PRO A 21 -18.34 8.30 19.01
C PRO A 21 -18.08 9.73 18.50
N LYS A 22 -16.87 9.98 17.99
CA LYS A 22 -16.59 11.06 17.04
C LYS A 22 -16.81 10.51 15.62
N ALA A 23 -17.34 11.33 14.72
CA ALA A 23 -17.71 10.94 13.36
C ALA A 23 -16.49 10.40 12.56
N PRO A 24 -16.67 9.38 11.71
CA PRO A 24 -15.57 8.79 10.93
C PRO A 24 -15.07 9.75 9.85
N ALA A 25 -13.75 9.81 9.69
CA ALA A 25 -13.11 10.45 8.54
C ALA A 25 -13.48 9.72 7.24
N THR A 26 -13.86 10.46 6.21
CA THR A 26 -14.18 9.91 4.89
C THR A 26 -12.98 10.04 3.96
N PHE A 27 -12.54 8.95 3.34
CA PHE A 27 -11.39 8.92 2.41
C PHE A 27 -11.84 8.58 0.99
N ARG A 28 -11.05 8.98 -0.02
CA ARG A 28 -11.28 8.62 -1.43
C ARG A 28 -10.49 7.34 -1.76
N THR A 29 -11.07 6.18 -1.50
CA THR A 29 -10.52 4.89 -1.96
C THR A 29 -11.45 4.32 -3.03
N GLN A 30 -10.93 4.09 -4.22
CA GLN A 30 -11.64 3.29 -5.23
C GLN A 30 -11.32 1.82 -4.98
N VAL A 31 -12.32 1.08 -4.49
CA VAL A 31 -12.25 -0.38 -4.38
C VAL A 31 -12.83 -0.95 -5.67
N ALA A 32 -11.97 -1.53 -6.52
CA ALA A 32 -12.43 -2.27 -7.68
C ALA A 32 -12.73 -3.71 -7.26
N LEU A 33 -14.02 -4.05 -7.11
CA LEU A 33 -14.47 -5.44 -7.13
C LEU A 33 -14.65 -5.83 -8.60
N ASN A 34 -14.17 -7.02 -8.98
CA ASN A 34 -14.20 -7.51 -10.36
C ASN A 34 -15.61 -7.38 -10.97
N GLY A 35 -15.72 -6.57 -12.03
CA GLY A 35 -16.92 -6.40 -12.85
C GLY A 35 -17.76 -5.16 -12.51
N ASN A 36 -17.75 -4.20 -13.44
CA ASN A 36 -18.48 -2.92 -13.46
C ASN A 36 -18.07 -1.86 -12.42
N ALA A 37 -17.46 -0.78 -12.94
CA ALA A 37 -17.17 0.43 -12.20
C ALA A 37 -18.48 1.12 -11.77
N LEU A 38 -18.82 0.97 -10.49
CA LEU A 38 -19.77 1.82 -9.79
C LEU A 38 -18.99 2.59 -8.72
N THR A 39 -18.91 3.90 -8.87
CA THR A 39 -18.34 4.80 -7.87
C THR A 39 -19.27 4.84 -6.66
N GLN A 40 -19.13 3.93 -5.71
CA GLN A 40 -19.86 3.99 -4.44
C GLN A 40 -18.98 4.62 -3.34
N ARG A 41 -19.50 5.64 -2.68
CA ARG A 41 -18.93 6.21 -1.46
C ARG A 41 -19.17 5.23 -0.31
N GLY A 42 -18.16 4.43 0.04
CA GLY A 42 -18.21 3.51 1.19
C GLY A 42 -17.44 4.06 2.40
N SER A 43 -18.03 3.92 3.59
CA SER A 43 -17.32 4.08 4.86
C SER A 43 -16.87 2.69 5.31
N TYR A 44 -15.57 2.44 5.43
CA TYR A 44 -15.06 1.15 5.90
C TYR A 44 -14.43 1.32 7.28
N VAL A 45 -14.92 0.54 8.25
CA VAL A 45 -14.28 0.33 9.54
C VAL A 45 -13.51 -0.98 9.43
N CYS A 46 -12.18 -0.95 9.59
CA CYS A 46 -11.38 -2.17 9.64
C CYS A 46 -11.57 -2.80 11.04
N SER A 47 -12.50 -3.74 11.17
CA SER A 47 -12.69 -4.53 12.39
C SER A 47 -11.72 -5.71 12.40
N VAL A 48 -10.84 -5.76 13.39
CA VAL A 48 -9.98 -6.93 13.68
C VAL A 48 -10.88 -8.09 14.12
N GLY A 49 -11.13 -9.04 13.21
CA GLY A 49 -11.83 -10.28 13.53
C GLY A 49 -10.91 -11.25 14.25
N GLN A 50 -11.24 -11.62 15.49
CA GLN A 50 -10.61 -12.74 16.18
C GLN A 50 -11.04 -14.06 15.51
N HIS A 51 -10.10 -14.80 14.92
CA HIS A 51 -10.29 -16.22 14.63
C HIS A 51 -9.07 -17.04 15.05
N SER A 52 -9.31 -18.01 15.93
CA SER A 52 -8.37 -19.03 16.40
C SER A 52 -7.98 -19.99 15.25
N PRO A 53 -6.79 -20.62 15.29
CA PRO A 53 -6.28 -21.39 14.16
C PRO A 53 -6.86 -22.81 14.15
N SER A 54 -7.59 -23.15 13.09
CA SER A 54 -7.85 -24.55 12.72
C SER A 54 -7.12 -24.87 11.41
N THR A 55 -6.23 -25.85 11.49
CA THR A 55 -5.56 -26.51 10.37
C THR A 55 -6.57 -26.98 9.31
N GLY A 56 -6.35 -26.63 8.04
CA GLY A 56 -7.20 -27.09 6.93
C GLY A 56 -6.40 -27.24 5.65
N GLU A 57 -6.22 -28.48 5.22
CA GLU A 57 -5.67 -28.91 3.93
C GLU A 57 -6.49 -28.38 2.75
N CYS A 58 -5.81 -28.03 1.65
CA CYS A 58 -6.46 -27.74 0.38
C CYS A 58 -7.01 -29.03 -0.24
N ARG A 59 -8.33 -29.13 -0.39
CA ARG A 59 -8.97 -30.07 -1.33
C ARG A 59 -10.01 -29.35 -2.18
N GLU A 60 -9.89 -29.55 -3.50
CA GLU A 60 -10.91 -29.22 -4.49
C GLU A 60 -12.09 -30.19 -4.37
N THR A 61 -13.31 -29.66 -4.34
CA THR A 61 -14.49 -30.33 -4.90
C THR A 61 -15.46 -29.28 -5.41
N GLY A 62 -15.76 -29.31 -6.71
CA GLY A 62 -16.83 -28.53 -7.32
C GLY A 62 -18.19 -29.19 -7.13
N GLN A 63 -19.24 -28.35 -7.14
CA GLN A 63 -20.57 -28.74 -7.62
C GLN A 63 -21.41 -27.51 -7.96
N ARG A 64 -22.03 -27.56 -9.13
CA ARG A 64 -22.99 -26.59 -9.67
C ARG A 64 -24.30 -26.61 -8.89
N SER A 65 -24.99 -25.48 -8.82
CA SER A 65 -26.47 -25.40 -8.82
C SER A 65 -26.92 -23.99 -9.17
N ALA A 66 -27.92 -23.91 -10.05
CA ALA A 66 -28.48 -22.69 -10.62
C ALA A 66 -29.89 -22.41 -10.07
N SER A 67 -30.20 -21.14 -9.86
CA SER A 67 -31.54 -20.52 -9.92
C SER A 67 -31.31 -19.00 -9.74
N GLY A 68 -31.82 -18.06 -10.54
CA GLY A 68 -33.06 -18.02 -11.29
C GLY A 68 -33.99 -17.02 -10.58
N GLY A 69 -33.88 -15.73 -10.88
CA GLY A 69 -34.72 -14.69 -10.28
C GLY A 69 -34.50 -13.32 -10.94
N ILE A 70 -35.29 -13.04 -11.98
CA ILE A 70 -35.38 -11.78 -12.69
C ILE A 70 -36.36 -10.86 -11.92
N LEU A 71 -35.96 -9.63 -11.61
CA LEU A 71 -36.89 -8.57 -11.23
C LEU A 71 -36.75 -7.39 -12.21
N THR A 72 -37.80 -7.20 -12.99
CA THR A 72 -38.05 -6.06 -13.86
C THR A 72 -38.63 -4.90 -13.05
N PHE A 73 -38.18 -3.67 -13.30
CA PHE A 73 -38.88 -2.45 -12.89
C PHE A 73 -39.10 -1.54 -14.10
N ASN A 74 -40.33 -1.06 -14.19
CA ASN A 74 -40.95 -0.31 -15.29
C ASN A 74 -40.79 1.20 -15.04
N PRO A 75 -40.48 2.06 -16.04
CA PRO A 75 -40.32 3.50 -15.83
C PRO A 75 -41.59 4.26 -16.23
N ALA A 76 -42.13 5.10 -15.33
CA ALA A 76 -43.00 6.21 -15.70
C ALA A 76 -43.20 7.16 -14.51
N ALA A 77 -42.72 8.41 -14.63
CA ALA A 77 -43.51 9.63 -14.46
C ALA A 77 -42.59 10.85 -14.51
N ALA A 78 -43.04 11.84 -15.28
CA ALA A 78 -42.32 13.03 -15.68
C ALA A 78 -42.65 14.24 -14.79
N LEU A 79 -41.74 15.22 -14.84
CA LEU A 79 -41.93 16.68 -14.72
C LEU A 79 -42.47 17.28 -13.41
N SER A 80 -41.61 18.08 -12.77
CA SER A 80 -41.96 19.45 -12.39
C SER A 80 -40.68 20.28 -12.29
N VAL A 81 -40.68 21.42 -12.99
CA VAL A 81 -39.67 22.47 -12.96
C VAL A 81 -40.20 23.54 -12.01
N ASP A 82 -39.45 23.88 -10.98
CA ASP A 82 -39.66 25.15 -10.27
C ASP A 82 -38.32 25.81 -9.93
N SER A 83 -38.18 27.00 -10.49
CA SER A 83 -37.09 27.95 -10.32
C SER A 83 -37.13 28.60 -8.94
N LYS A 84 -36.04 28.50 -8.17
CA LYS A 84 -35.70 29.49 -7.13
C LYS A 84 -34.21 29.81 -7.14
N ILE A 85 -33.94 31.06 -7.47
CA ILE A 85 -32.68 31.75 -7.22
C ILE A 85 -32.53 31.90 -5.70
N GLY A 86 -31.41 31.42 -5.17
CA GLY A 86 -31.05 31.51 -3.75
C GLY A 86 -29.53 31.64 -3.64
N THR A 87 -29.14 32.72 -2.99
CA THR A 87 -27.80 33.25 -2.70
C THR A 87 -26.80 32.26 -2.09
N GLU A 88 -25.53 32.53 -2.33
CA GLU A 88 -24.33 31.92 -1.76
C GLU A 88 -24.45 31.55 -0.27
N SER A 89 -24.05 30.33 0.05
CA SER A 89 -23.32 30.07 1.30
C SER A 89 -22.25 29.02 1.00
N GLU A 90 -20.99 29.44 1.17
CA GLU A 90 -19.83 28.57 1.11
C GLU A 90 -19.96 27.49 2.19
N GLU A 91 -20.31 26.27 1.78
CA GLU A 91 -20.23 25.11 2.66
C GLU A 91 -18.76 24.71 2.77
N SER A 92 -18.10 25.22 3.82
CA SER A 92 -16.72 24.90 4.16
C SER A 92 -16.56 23.38 4.33
N ASP A 93 -15.73 22.76 3.48
CA ASP A 93 -15.38 21.35 3.56
C ASP A 93 -14.76 21.07 4.95
N ARG A 94 -15.51 20.38 5.83
CA ARG A 94 -15.08 20.01 7.19
C ARG A 94 -14.02 18.90 7.22
N ARG A 95 -13.37 18.61 6.09
CA ARG A 95 -12.21 17.71 6.04
C ARG A 95 -10.97 18.56 6.34
N GLY A 96 -10.51 18.51 7.59
CA GLY A 96 -9.26 19.13 8.02
C GLY A 96 -8.07 18.50 7.31
N ARG A 97 -7.88 18.81 6.02
CA ARG A 97 -6.69 18.47 5.25
C ARG A 97 -5.56 19.31 5.81
N VAL A 98 -4.39 18.71 6.02
CA VAL A 98 -3.20 19.44 6.48
C VAL A 98 -2.64 20.23 5.29
N HIS A 99 -3.34 21.28 4.86
CA HIS A 99 -2.89 22.20 3.82
C HIS A 99 -2.05 23.31 4.43
N GLY A 100 -0.79 23.40 4.01
CA GLY A 100 0.00 24.63 4.03
C GLY A 100 0.48 25.17 5.38
N ARG A 101 0.10 24.58 6.52
CA ARG A 101 0.74 24.88 7.81
C ARG A 101 1.34 23.59 8.36
N ASP A 102 2.66 23.58 8.51
CA ASP A 102 3.45 22.54 9.21
C ASP A 102 3.86 21.25 8.45
N VAL A 103 3.98 21.26 7.11
CA VAL A 103 4.74 20.19 6.41
C VAL A 103 6.25 20.28 6.70
N SER A 104 6.74 21.48 7.00
CA SER A 104 8.15 21.75 7.32
C SER A 104 8.61 21.13 8.64
N THR A 105 7.73 20.98 9.64
CA THR A 105 8.05 20.30 10.92
C THR A 105 8.02 18.77 10.82
N ILE A 106 7.39 18.22 9.78
CA ILE A 106 7.25 16.77 9.53
C ILE A 106 8.48 16.18 8.80
N THR A 107 9.30 17.02 8.16
CA THR A 107 10.30 16.60 7.16
C THR A 107 11.76 16.78 7.59
N ASN A 108 12.02 17.06 8.87
CA ASN A 108 13.37 17.33 9.33
C ASN A 108 14.11 16.03 9.68
N THR A 109 14.80 15.42 8.72
CA THR A 109 15.71 14.31 8.98
C THR A 109 16.97 14.47 8.14
N THR A 110 18.09 14.67 8.81
CA THR A 110 19.41 14.74 8.18
C THR A 110 19.87 13.32 7.88
N LEU A 111 20.05 12.99 6.60
CA LEU A 111 20.52 11.66 6.21
C LEU A 111 22.03 11.52 6.51
N PRO A 112 22.46 10.46 7.20
CA PRO A 112 23.88 10.20 7.48
C PRO A 112 24.71 9.96 6.21
N HIS A 113 24.09 9.45 5.14
CA HIS A 113 24.70 9.26 3.83
C HIS A 113 23.70 9.60 2.70
N ALA A 114 24.21 9.94 1.51
CA ALA A 114 23.35 10.16 0.35
C ALA A 114 22.66 8.85 -0.05
N LEU A 115 21.33 8.89 -0.20
CA LEU A 115 20.56 7.73 -0.63
C LEU A 115 20.81 7.43 -2.11
N LEU A 116 20.82 6.15 -2.44
CA LEU A 116 21.02 5.71 -3.81
C LEU A 116 19.78 6.01 -4.66
N LYS A 117 20.03 6.63 -5.82
CA LYS A 117 19.02 6.96 -6.80
C LYS A 117 18.86 5.84 -7.82
N ASN A 118 17.63 5.48 -8.14
CA ASN A 118 17.25 4.49 -9.17
C ASN A 118 18.12 3.22 -9.12
N PRO A 119 18.17 2.49 -7.99
CA PRO A 119 19.05 1.33 -7.84
C PRO A 119 18.68 0.16 -8.77
N HIS A 120 17.53 0.25 -9.44
CA HIS A 120 17.04 -0.75 -10.38
C HIS A 120 17.58 -0.58 -11.81
N GLU A 121 18.09 0.61 -12.16
CA GLU A 121 18.67 0.84 -13.48
C GLU A 121 19.87 -0.07 -13.73
N GLY A 122 20.03 -0.52 -14.98
CA GLY A 122 21.10 -1.43 -15.37
C GLY A 122 20.80 -2.92 -15.15
N LEU A 123 19.74 -3.26 -14.41
CA LEU A 123 19.23 -4.64 -14.37
C LEU A 123 18.70 -5.05 -15.75
N ARG A 124 19.15 -6.20 -16.23
CA ARG A 124 18.59 -6.81 -17.43
C ARG A 124 17.18 -7.32 -17.15
N PRO A 125 16.26 -7.28 -18.13
CA PRO A 125 14.98 -7.97 -18.03
C PRO A 125 15.18 -9.45 -17.68
N PRO A 126 14.25 -10.07 -16.93
CA PRO A 126 14.39 -11.46 -16.49
C PRO A 126 14.14 -12.48 -17.59
N LEU A 127 13.57 -12.03 -18.71
CA LEU A 127 13.21 -12.82 -19.87
C LEU A 127 13.87 -12.22 -21.11
N ALA A 128 14.43 -13.04 -21.99
CA ALA A 128 14.97 -12.59 -23.27
C ALA A 128 13.84 -12.19 -24.24
N ASP A 129 12.82 -13.05 -24.32
CA ASP A 129 11.67 -12.91 -25.22
C ASP A 129 10.39 -12.57 -24.42
N TYR A 130 10.41 -11.47 -23.68
CA TYR A 130 9.21 -11.02 -22.98
C TYR A 130 8.16 -10.49 -23.97
N ALA A 131 6.88 -10.75 -23.68
CA ALA A 131 5.77 -10.17 -24.42
C ALA A 131 5.56 -8.71 -24.04
N SER A 132 5.74 -8.38 -22.75
CA SER A 132 5.62 -7.02 -22.24
C SER A 132 6.54 -6.79 -21.03
N CYS A 133 7.12 -5.60 -20.95
CA CYS A 133 7.87 -5.14 -19.79
C CYS A 133 7.51 -3.67 -19.54
N SER A 134 7.04 -3.34 -18.34
CA SER A 134 6.62 -1.99 -17.96
C SER A 134 7.24 -1.63 -16.63
N LEU A 135 7.86 -0.45 -16.56
CA LEU A 135 8.65 0.01 -15.43
C LEU A 135 8.12 1.34 -14.92
N VAL A 136 8.50 1.67 -13.68
CA VAL A 136 8.46 3.03 -13.15
C VAL A 136 9.19 4.00 -14.10
N SER A 137 8.72 5.24 -14.17
CA SER A 137 9.38 6.32 -14.90
C SER A 137 9.61 7.49 -13.97
N GLY A 138 10.79 8.09 -14.01
CA GLY A 138 11.20 9.14 -13.08
C GLY A 138 12.02 8.58 -11.92
N ASP A 139 12.45 9.49 -11.06
CA ASP A 139 13.48 9.21 -10.08
C ASP A 139 12.91 8.74 -8.74
N CYS A 140 13.47 7.66 -8.20
CA CYS A 140 13.17 7.20 -6.84
C CYS A 140 14.46 7.01 -6.04
N LEU A 141 14.42 7.40 -4.78
CA LEU A 141 15.50 7.16 -3.83
C LEU A 141 15.23 5.86 -3.06
N TYR A 142 16.30 5.11 -2.78
CA TYR A 142 16.23 3.86 -2.06
C TYR A 142 16.20 4.09 -0.54
N TYR A 143 15.01 4.18 0.05
CA TYR A 143 14.84 4.17 1.51
C TYR A 143 14.80 2.73 2.02
N HIS A 144 15.63 2.44 3.02
CA HIS A 144 15.79 1.12 3.61
C HIS A 144 16.02 1.22 5.13
N TYR A 145 16.11 0.10 5.83
CA TYR A 145 16.33 0.09 7.28
C TYR A 145 17.59 0.86 7.68
N GLY A 146 17.48 1.66 8.75
CA GLY A 146 18.59 2.41 9.33
C GLY A 146 19.11 3.59 8.49
N CYS A 147 18.53 3.87 7.32
CA CYS A 147 19.11 4.83 6.37
C CYS A 147 19.14 6.28 6.88
N ASP A 148 18.33 6.61 7.88
CA ASP A 148 18.23 7.93 8.53
C ASP A 148 18.67 7.92 10.00
N GLY A 149 19.35 6.86 10.45
CA GLY A 149 19.84 6.70 11.82
C GLY A 149 18.86 6.05 12.80
N GLU A 150 17.59 5.86 12.42
CA GLU A 150 16.60 5.14 13.24
C GLU A 150 16.74 3.62 13.04
N ASP A 151 16.89 2.84 14.12
CA ASP A 151 16.87 1.37 14.03
C ASP A 151 15.44 0.82 13.92
N ASP A 152 14.96 0.80 12.68
CA ASP A 152 13.62 0.38 12.32
C ASP A 152 13.53 -1.09 11.85
N ARG A 153 14.58 -1.89 12.09
CA ARG A 153 14.60 -3.30 11.72
C ARG A 153 13.43 -4.06 12.36
N GLY A 154 12.74 -4.84 11.52
CA GLY A 154 11.61 -5.68 11.91
C GLY A 154 10.28 -4.93 12.06
N TRP A 155 10.22 -3.63 11.75
CA TRP A 155 8.95 -2.89 11.81
C TRP A 155 8.80 -1.72 10.83
N GLY A 156 9.91 -1.22 10.28
CA GLY A 156 9.92 -0.03 9.44
C GLY A 156 9.58 -0.24 7.97
N CYS A 157 9.40 -1.48 7.49
CA CYS A 157 9.40 -1.75 6.04
C CYS A 157 8.29 -0.99 5.31
N GLY A 158 7.09 -0.91 5.90
CA GLY A 158 5.98 -0.11 5.38
C GLY A 158 6.35 1.37 5.26
N TYR A 159 7.02 1.93 6.27
CA TYR A 159 7.45 3.33 6.29
C TYR A 159 8.52 3.61 5.23
N ARG A 160 9.51 2.72 5.08
CA ARG A 160 10.59 2.88 4.09
C ARG A 160 10.07 2.80 2.65
N THR A 161 9.11 1.91 2.40
CA THR A 161 8.42 1.88 1.11
C THR A 161 7.63 3.17 0.87
N VAL A 162 6.92 3.70 1.89
CA VAL A 162 6.24 5.00 1.78
C VAL A 162 7.22 6.14 1.50
N GLN A 163 8.37 6.19 2.17
CA GLN A 163 9.40 7.20 1.92
C GLN A 163 9.96 7.12 0.49
N THR A 164 10.18 5.91 -0.01
CA THR A 164 10.54 5.68 -1.43
C THR A 164 9.49 6.27 -2.36
N MET A 165 8.21 5.97 -2.15
CA MET A 165 7.12 6.48 -2.99
C MET A 165 6.99 8.01 -2.89
N CYS A 166 7.16 8.58 -1.70
CA CYS A 166 7.19 10.02 -1.47
C CYS A 166 8.33 10.70 -2.24
N SER A 167 9.52 10.10 -2.27
CA SER A 167 10.68 10.65 -3.00
C SER A 167 10.46 10.72 -4.51
N TRP A 168 9.62 9.84 -5.05
CA TRP A 168 9.21 9.84 -6.45
C TRP A 168 8.15 10.91 -6.75
N LEU A 169 7.22 11.14 -5.82
CA LEU A 169 6.12 12.10 -6.00
C LEU A 169 6.57 13.56 -5.98
N ARG A 170 7.60 13.91 -5.22
CA ARG A 170 8.08 15.28 -5.10
C ARG A 170 9.56 15.34 -4.75
N SER A 171 10.24 16.34 -5.29
CA SER A 171 11.58 16.70 -4.84
C SER A 171 11.55 17.23 -3.40
N GLY A 172 12.28 16.55 -2.51
CA GLY A 172 12.41 16.93 -1.10
C GLY A 172 12.46 15.72 -0.17
N PRO A 173 12.84 15.93 1.10
CA PRO A 173 12.85 14.85 2.08
C PRO A 173 11.40 14.36 2.36
N PRO A 174 11.16 13.04 2.35
CA PRO A 174 9.89 12.47 2.76
C PRO A 174 9.67 12.66 4.27
N PRO A 175 8.44 12.44 4.79
CA PRO A 175 8.20 12.45 6.23
C PRO A 175 9.07 11.40 6.96
N SER A 176 9.48 11.71 8.19
CA SER A 176 10.11 10.72 9.07
C SER A 176 9.11 9.65 9.51
N LEU A 177 9.59 8.51 10.02
CA LEU A 177 8.73 7.42 10.54
C LEU A 177 7.75 7.93 11.59
N ARG A 178 8.24 8.73 12.55
CA ARG A 178 7.42 9.35 13.59
C ARG A 178 6.41 10.34 13.01
N ALA A 179 6.79 11.08 11.98
CA ALA A 179 5.89 12.05 11.36
C ALA A 179 4.76 11.36 10.57
N VAL A 180 5.04 10.22 9.93
CA VAL A 180 4.00 9.34 9.36
C VAL A 180 3.06 8.83 10.46
N GLN A 181 3.59 8.36 11.59
CA GLN A 181 2.75 7.92 12.71
C GLN A 181 1.86 9.06 13.23
N GLN A 182 2.42 10.27 13.39
CA GLN A 182 1.68 11.44 13.82
C GLN A 182 0.57 11.81 12.84
N LEU A 183 0.83 11.74 11.54
CA LEU A 183 -0.17 11.98 10.50
C LEU A 183 -1.35 10.99 10.61
N LEU A 184 -1.07 9.70 10.80
CA LEU A 184 -2.11 8.67 10.95
C LEU A 184 -2.97 8.88 12.20
N VAL A 185 -2.39 9.41 13.28
CA VAL A 185 -3.18 9.85 14.45
C VAL A 185 -4.02 11.08 14.14
N THR A 186 -3.43 12.07 13.47
CA THR A 186 -4.12 13.34 13.14
C THR A 186 -5.36 13.10 12.29
N ILE A 187 -5.32 12.15 11.35
CA ILE A 187 -6.48 11.79 10.52
C ILE A 187 -7.45 10.80 11.18
N GLY A 188 -7.15 10.37 12.41
CA GLY A 188 -8.01 9.50 13.20
C GLY A 188 -7.93 8.00 12.87
N ASP A 189 -6.92 7.56 12.11
CA ASP A 189 -6.71 6.14 11.78
C ASP A 189 -6.07 5.36 12.94
N LYS A 190 -5.10 5.99 13.63
CA LYS A 190 -4.35 5.36 14.72
C LYS A 190 -4.61 6.04 16.08
N PRO A 191 -4.45 5.31 17.21
CA PRO A 191 -4.61 5.89 18.54
C PRO A 191 -3.46 6.86 18.87
N ALA A 192 -3.70 7.78 19.82
CA ALA A 192 -2.71 8.77 20.25
C ALA A 192 -1.39 8.19 20.80
N SER A 193 -1.37 6.91 21.18
CA SER A 193 -0.17 6.18 21.62
C SER A 193 0.71 5.65 20.48
N PHE A 194 0.27 5.77 19.22
CA PHE A 194 0.99 5.23 18.06
C PHE A 194 2.31 5.95 17.73
N PRO A 195 2.43 7.30 17.83
CA PRO A 195 3.67 8.01 17.57
C PRO A 195 4.76 7.63 18.58
N GLY A 196 5.94 7.26 18.08
CA GLY A 196 7.05 6.72 18.87
C GLY A 196 6.94 5.23 19.18
N SER A 197 5.88 4.54 18.72
CA SER A 197 5.80 3.09 18.80
C SER A 197 6.60 2.41 17.67
N ARG A 198 6.75 1.08 17.76
CA ARG A 198 7.29 0.21 16.70
C ARG A 198 6.19 -0.50 15.91
N GLY A 199 5.00 0.10 15.83
CA GLY A 199 3.86 -0.50 15.14
C GLY A 199 4.02 -0.49 13.63
N TRP A 200 3.51 -1.52 12.96
CA TRP A 200 3.57 -1.63 11.50
C TRP A 200 2.50 -0.78 10.80
N ILE A 201 2.77 -0.44 9.53
CA ILE A 201 1.81 0.15 8.60
C ILE A 201 1.77 -0.66 7.31
N GLY A 202 0.59 -0.73 6.70
CA GLY A 202 0.36 -1.46 5.45
C GLY A 202 0.00 -0.55 4.29
N THR A 203 -0.55 -1.16 3.25
CA THR A 203 -0.94 -0.47 2.01
C THR A 203 -2.06 0.55 2.20
N CYS A 204 -2.96 0.30 3.16
CA CYS A 204 -4.05 1.22 3.48
C CYS A 204 -3.52 2.50 4.12
N GLU A 205 -2.67 2.39 5.13
CA GLU A 205 -2.01 3.54 5.74
C GLU A 205 -1.11 4.27 4.73
N ALA A 206 -0.39 3.54 3.87
CA ALA A 206 0.36 4.15 2.77
C ALA A 206 -0.54 5.01 1.87
N ALA A 207 -1.69 4.49 1.44
CA ALA A 207 -2.66 5.25 0.65
C ALA A 207 -3.13 6.53 1.36
N MET A 208 -3.43 6.45 2.66
CA MET A 208 -3.83 7.61 3.45
C MET A 208 -2.70 8.65 3.53
N VAL A 209 -1.46 8.21 3.77
CA VAL A 209 -0.31 9.12 3.85
C VAL A 209 -0.08 9.85 2.52
N LEU A 210 -0.15 9.13 1.40
CA LEU A 210 0.06 9.73 0.07
C LEU A 210 -1.07 10.71 -0.30
N ASP A 211 -2.32 10.36 0.00
CA ASP A 211 -3.48 11.24 -0.20
C ASP A 211 -3.35 12.54 0.61
N GLN A 212 -2.95 12.42 1.88
CA GLN A 212 -2.89 13.58 2.78
C GLN A 212 -1.71 14.51 2.49
N LEU A 213 -0.55 13.96 2.13
CA LEU A 213 0.67 14.76 1.92
C LEU A 213 0.83 15.29 0.49
N TYR A 214 0.29 14.58 -0.51
CA TYR A 214 0.55 14.89 -1.92
C TYR A 214 -0.73 15.02 -2.77
N ASP A 215 -1.93 14.89 -2.18
CA ASP A 215 -3.20 14.87 -2.91
C ASP A 215 -3.25 13.75 -3.98
N VAL A 216 -2.59 12.62 -3.69
CA VAL A 216 -2.53 11.46 -4.57
C VAL A 216 -3.41 10.35 -4.03
N ALA A 217 -4.58 10.17 -4.65
CA ALA A 217 -5.42 9.01 -4.40
C ALA A 217 -4.69 7.72 -4.80
N CYS A 218 -4.96 6.64 -4.09
CA CYS A 218 -4.39 5.32 -4.40
C CYS A 218 -5.51 4.31 -4.65
N ARG A 219 -5.27 3.41 -5.62
CA ARG A 219 -6.09 2.22 -5.82
C ARG A 219 -5.46 1.06 -5.06
N ILE A 220 -6.26 0.33 -4.28
CA ILE A 220 -5.80 -0.90 -3.62
C ILE A 220 -6.23 -2.11 -4.44
N VAL A 221 -5.27 -2.92 -4.88
CA VAL A 221 -5.52 -4.20 -5.52
C VAL A 221 -5.32 -5.29 -4.48
N HIS A 222 -6.36 -6.10 -4.27
CA HIS A 222 -6.36 -7.21 -3.33
C HIS A 222 -6.11 -8.52 -4.06
N VAL A 223 -5.06 -9.23 -3.66
CA VAL A 223 -4.70 -10.57 -4.14
C VAL A 223 -4.89 -11.51 -2.95
N ARG A 224 -5.90 -12.38 -3.00
CA ARG A 224 -6.34 -13.19 -1.86
C ARG A 224 -5.50 -14.45 -1.66
N SER A 225 -4.81 -14.89 -2.71
CA SER A 225 -3.86 -16.00 -2.66
C SER A 225 -2.65 -15.71 -3.56
N GLY A 226 -1.47 -16.18 -3.19
CA GLY A 226 -0.27 -16.05 -4.02
C GLY A 226 -0.39 -16.86 -5.32
N GLY A 227 0.57 -16.71 -6.22
CA GLY A 227 0.58 -17.47 -7.47
C GLY A 227 -0.42 -16.96 -8.50
N ALA A 228 -1.44 -17.74 -8.81
CA ALA A 228 -2.34 -17.51 -9.95
C ALA A 228 -3.12 -16.18 -9.87
N GLU A 229 -3.57 -15.76 -8.68
CA GLU A 229 -4.20 -14.44 -8.56
C GLU A 229 -3.19 -13.30 -8.67
N LEU A 230 -1.95 -13.50 -8.20
CA LEU A 230 -0.87 -12.51 -8.34
C LEU A 230 -0.42 -12.37 -9.80
N GLU A 231 -0.51 -13.44 -10.60
CA GLU A 231 -0.39 -13.38 -12.06
C GLU A 231 -1.51 -12.52 -12.67
N GLY A 232 -2.74 -12.63 -12.16
CA GLY A 232 -3.85 -11.75 -12.54
C GLY A 232 -3.55 -10.26 -12.24
N ALA A 233 -2.87 -9.97 -11.13
CA ALA A 233 -2.45 -8.62 -10.77
C ALA A 233 -1.33 -8.05 -11.68
N ALA A 234 -0.57 -8.90 -12.37
CA ALA A 234 0.46 -8.45 -13.32
C ALA A 234 -0.13 -7.57 -14.44
N ARG A 235 -1.34 -7.89 -14.92
CA ARG A 235 -2.07 -7.07 -15.90
C ARG A 235 -2.39 -5.68 -15.36
N GLU A 236 -2.86 -5.59 -14.12
CA GLU A 236 -3.16 -4.30 -13.47
C GLU A 236 -1.88 -3.48 -13.27
N LEU A 237 -0.76 -4.13 -12.94
CA LEU A 237 0.55 -3.49 -12.83
C LEU A 237 1.04 -2.95 -14.17
N HIS A 238 0.91 -3.70 -15.27
CA HIS A 238 1.25 -3.20 -16.60
C HIS A 238 0.47 -1.92 -16.93
N GLN A 239 -0.86 -1.95 -16.73
CA GLN A 239 -1.71 -0.78 -16.97
C GLN A 239 -1.30 0.41 -16.08
N HIS A 240 -0.98 0.15 -14.81
CA HIS A 240 -0.51 1.16 -13.88
C HIS A 240 0.81 1.81 -14.33
N PHE A 241 1.82 1.02 -14.68
CA PHE A 241 3.11 1.57 -15.11
C PHE A 241 3.03 2.30 -16.45
N LEU A 242 2.15 1.88 -17.35
CA LEU A 242 1.90 2.61 -18.60
C LEU A 242 1.20 3.96 -18.36
N THR A 243 0.29 4.02 -17.40
CA THR A 243 -0.58 5.19 -17.16
C THR A 243 0.01 6.18 -16.15
N HIS A 244 0.46 5.69 -15.00
CA HIS A 244 0.93 6.50 -13.88
C HIS A 244 2.45 6.44 -13.72
N ALA A 245 3.07 5.33 -14.12
CA ALA A 245 4.51 5.08 -14.04
C ALA A 245 5.11 5.29 -12.63
N SER A 246 4.28 5.20 -11.58
CA SER A 246 4.66 5.43 -10.19
C SER A 246 5.05 4.13 -9.48
N PRO A 247 5.96 4.17 -8.50
CA PRO A 247 6.28 3.00 -7.68
C PRO A 247 5.05 2.51 -6.90
N VAL A 248 4.97 1.20 -6.68
CA VAL A 248 3.85 0.54 -6.02
C VAL A 248 4.31 -0.10 -4.72
N MET A 249 3.57 0.09 -3.63
CA MET A 249 3.81 -0.70 -2.41
C MET A 249 3.08 -2.02 -2.49
N MET A 250 3.77 -3.12 -2.21
CA MET A 250 3.21 -4.45 -2.04
C MET A 250 3.40 -4.89 -0.60
N GLY A 251 2.31 -5.21 0.11
CA GLY A 251 2.35 -5.75 1.47
C GLY A 251 1.79 -7.17 1.51
N GLY A 252 2.51 -8.08 2.16
CA GLY A 252 2.06 -9.44 2.44
C GLY A 252 1.85 -9.67 3.95
N ASP A 253 0.96 -10.61 4.28
CA ASP A 253 0.61 -10.94 5.66
C ASP A 253 1.57 -11.98 6.25
N ARG A 254 1.82 -13.08 5.54
CA ARG A 254 2.65 -14.17 6.09
C ARG A 254 4.13 -13.83 6.13
N ASP A 255 4.59 -13.02 5.18
CA ASP A 255 5.96 -12.51 5.20
C ASP A 255 6.11 -11.23 6.04
N ASN A 256 4.98 -10.66 6.52
CA ASN A 256 4.90 -9.40 7.27
C ASN A 256 5.82 -8.31 6.70
N SER A 257 5.86 -8.24 5.38
CA SER A 257 6.89 -7.52 4.64
C SER A 257 6.24 -6.59 3.63
N SER A 258 6.64 -5.32 3.71
CA SER A 258 6.40 -4.35 2.63
C SER A 258 7.56 -4.37 1.66
N LYS A 259 7.26 -4.30 0.37
CA LYS A 259 8.22 -4.24 -0.73
C LYS A 259 7.78 -3.16 -1.71
N CYS A 260 8.75 -2.52 -2.37
CA CYS A 260 8.46 -1.60 -3.46
C CYS A 260 8.54 -2.34 -4.80
N VAL A 261 7.44 -2.34 -5.56
CA VAL A 261 7.38 -2.86 -6.93
C VAL A 261 7.65 -1.70 -7.89
N LEU A 262 8.69 -1.84 -8.69
CA LEU A 262 9.15 -0.84 -9.66
C LEU A 262 8.88 -1.23 -11.11
N GLY A 263 8.34 -2.41 -11.35
CA GLY A 263 8.09 -2.90 -12.69
C GLY A 263 7.51 -4.29 -12.72
N VAL A 264 7.02 -4.66 -13.90
CA VAL A 264 6.48 -5.98 -14.22
C VAL A 264 6.93 -6.39 -15.62
N CYS A 265 7.30 -7.65 -15.75
CA CYS A 265 7.72 -8.26 -17.01
C CYS A 265 6.99 -9.60 -17.17
N THR A 266 6.28 -9.77 -18.28
CA THR A 266 5.48 -10.97 -18.56
C THR A 266 5.90 -11.57 -19.90
N GLY A 267 6.09 -12.89 -19.90
CA GLY A 267 6.27 -13.69 -21.10
C GLY A 267 5.48 -14.99 -21.02
N GLU A 268 5.77 -15.95 -21.89
CA GLU A 268 5.00 -17.20 -21.99
C GLU A 268 5.00 -18.03 -20.69
N GLN A 269 6.09 -17.97 -19.92
CA GLN A 269 6.26 -18.77 -18.70
C GLN A 269 5.74 -18.10 -17.42
N GLY A 270 5.06 -16.95 -17.54
CA GLY A 270 4.51 -16.19 -16.42
C GLY A 270 5.18 -14.83 -16.23
N SER A 271 4.88 -14.22 -15.08
CA SER A 271 5.26 -12.84 -14.78
C SER A 271 6.35 -12.73 -13.71
N TYR A 272 7.09 -11.63 -13.79
CA TYR A 272 8.15 -11.25 -12.88
C TYR A 272 7.88 -9.83 -12.39
N LEU A 273 8.12 -9.60 -11.10
CA LEU A 273 8.03 -8.29 -10.47
C LEU A 273 9.43 -7.77 -10.18
N LEU A 274 9.71 -6.52 -10.54
CA LEU A 274 10.94 -5.85 -10.16
C LEU A 274 10.77 -5.31 -8.74
N ILE A 275 11.39 -6.00 -7.79
CA ILE A 275 11.28 -5.70 -6.37
C ILE A 275 12.50 -4.91 -5.91
N MET A 276 12.23 -3.82 -5.18
CA MET A 276 13.19 -3.12 -4.35
C MET A 276 12.80 -3.33 -2.88
N ASP A 277 13.66 -4.07 -2.19
CA ASP A 277 13.43 -4.57 -0.84
C ASP A 277 13.94 -3.55 0.20
N PRO A 278 13.07 -3.00 1.07
CA PRO A 278 13.48 -2.00 2.07
C PRO A 278 14.23 -2.60 3.27
N HIS A 279 14.41 -3.93 3.35
CA HIS A 279 14.97 -4.59 4.53
C HIS A 279 16.50 -4.56 4.58
N TYR A 280 17.17 -4.00 3.56
CA TYR A 280 18.62 -3.82 3.59
C TYR A 280 19.03 -3.01 4.82
N TYR A 281 19.97 -3.55 5.57
CA TYR A 281 20.59 -2.89 6.71
C TYR A 281 22.08 -3.19 6.69
N GLY A 282 22.88 -2.14 6.56
CA GLY A 282 24.32 -2.29 6.43
C GLY A 282 25.00 -0.97 6.09
N PRO A 283 26.27 -1.03 5.64
CA PRO A 283 27.02 0.12 5.15
C PRO A 283 26.31 0.82 3.99
N ALA A 284 26.77 2.02 3.62
CA ALA A 284 26.27 2.74 2.46
C ALA A 284 26.27 1.83 1.21
N PRO A 285 25.10 1.53 0.62
CA PRO A 285 25.02 0.56 -0.46
C PRO A 285 25.43 1.18 -1.79
N ASP A 286 25.96 0.35 -2.68
CA ASP A 286 26.14 0.66 -4.10
C ASP A 286 25.14 -0.15 -4.95
N LYS A 287 24.90 0.33 -6.17
CA LYS A 287 23.92 -0.26 -7.09
C LYS A 287 24.23 -1.74 -7.40
N GLU A 288 25.49 -2.06 -7.66
CA GLU A 288 25.90 -3.42 -8.04
C GLU A 288 25.75 -4.40 -6.89
N SER A 289 26.11 -3.99 -5.66
CA SER A 289 25.98 -4.84 -4.48
C SER A 289 24.52 -5.13 -4.13
N LEU A 290 23.62 -4.14 -4.23
CA LEU A 290 22.18 -4.35 -4.02
C LEU A 290 21.58 -5.31 -5.04
N GLN A 291 21.95 -5.16 -6.31
CA GLN A 291 21.47 -6.02 -7.38
C GLN A 291 22.00 -7.45 -7.23
N ARG A 292 23.32 -7.60 -6.99
CA ARG A 292 23.97 -8.91 -6.83
C ARG A 292 23.46 -9.69 -5.62
N GLN A 293 23.15 -9.01 -4.52
CA GLN A 293 22.61 -9.63 -3.30
C GLN A 293 21.09 -9.84 -3.37
N GLY A 294 20.42 -9.34 -4.41
CA GLY A 294 18.99 -9.54 -4.62
C GLY A 294 18.08 -8.59 -3.85
N TRP A 295 18.63 -7.54 -3.21
CA TRP A 295 17.86 -6.45 -2.57
C TRP A 295 17.07 -5.65 -3.61
N VAL A 296 17.61 -5.54 -4.83
CA VAL A 296 16.90 -4.98 -5.99
C VAL A 296 16.98 -6.02 -7.10
N SER A 297 15.88 -6.71 -7.37
CA SER A 297 15.91 -7.83 -8.33
C SER A 297 14.54 -8.16 -8.91
N TRP A 298 14.55 -8.79 -10.08
CA TRP A 298 13.37 -9.44 -10.64
C TRP A 298 13.05 -10.71 -9.85
N LYS A 299 11.82 -10.81 -9.35
CA LYS A 299 11.28 -11.98 -8.66
C LYS A 299 10.16 -12.57 -9.48
N ARG A 300 10.25 -13.87 -9.75
CA ARG A 300 9.18 -14.62 -10.41
C ARG A 300 7.96 -14.66 -9.50
N VAL A 301 6.76 -14.40 -10.01
CA VAL A 301 5.52 -14.38 -9.22
C VAL A 301 5.30 -15.71 -8.46
N GLN A 302 5.60 -16.85 -9.10
CA GLN A 302 5.49 -18.17 -8.46
C GLN A 302 6.49 -18.40 -7.32
N SER A 303 7.54 -17.58 -7.19
CA SER A 303 8.52 -17.70 -6.09
C SER A 303 8.09 -16.98 -4.80
N LEU A 304 7.02 -16.19 -4.86
CA LEU A 304 6.44 -15.51 -3.69
C LEU A 304 5.59 -16.49 -2.86
N ASP A 305 5.24 -16.14 -1.61
CA ASP A 305 4.48 -17.04 -0.74
C ASP A 305 3.09 -17.30 -1.33
N GLN A 306 2.87 -18.53 -1.78
CA GLN A 306 1.64 -18.97 -2.45
C GLN A 306 0.43 -19.00 -1.49
N CYS A 307 0.69 -19.06 -0.19
CA CYS A 307 -0.34 -19.10 0.84
C CYS A 307 -0.55 -17.75 1.55
N SER A 308 0.13 -16.69 1.11
CA SER A 308 -0.10 -15.33 1.59
C SER A 308 -1.15 -14.62 0.75
N PHE A 309 -1.88 -13.69 1.36
CA PHE A 309 -2.52 -12.63 0.58
C PHE A 309 -1.51 -11.49 0.35
N TYR A 310 -1.74 -10.71 -0.70
CA TYR A 310 -0.98 -9.51 -1.01
C TYR A 310 -1.93 -8.35 -1.31
N ASN A 311 -1.63 -7.19 -0.74
CA ASN A 311 -2.26 -5.94 -1.14
C ASN A 311 -1.24 -5.10 -1.90
N LEU A 312 -1.69 -4.46 -2.98
CA LEU A 312 -0.87 -3.52 -3.74
C LEU A 312 -1.51 -2.13 -3.67
N CYS A 313 -0.72 -1.13 -3.28
CA CYS A 313 -1.12 0.28 -3.25
C CYS A 313 -0.56 0.99 -4.49
N LEU A 314 -1.45 1.38 -5.41
CA LEU A 314 -1.15 1.94 -6.72
C LEU A 314 -1.49 3.45 -6.74
N PRO A 315 -0.50 4.36 -6.67
CA PRO A 315 -0.75 5.81 -6.71
C PRO A 315 -1.30 6.29 -8.05
N GLN A 316 -2.43 6.99 -8.04
CA GLN A 316 -3.14 7.45 -9.23
C GLN A 316 -2.69 8.87 -9.61
N THR A 317 -1.49 8.99 -10.19
CA THR A 317 -0.91 10.28 -10.61
C THR A 317 -1.35 10.69 -12.02
N LYS A 318 -1.33 11.99 -12.31
CA LYS A 318 -1.42 12.45 -13.71
C LYS A 318 -0.04 12.30 -14.34
N LYS A 319 0.01 11.71 -15.54
CA LYS A 319 1.23 11.62 -16.32
C LYS A 319 1.61 12.98 -16.90
#